data_AF-A0A380FG93-F1
#
_entry.id   AF-A0A380FG93-F1
#
_cell.length_a   1.000
_cell.length_b   1.000
_cell.length_c   1.000
_cell.angle_alpha   90.00
_cell.angle_beta   90.00
_cell.angle_gamma   90.00
#
_symmetry.space_group_name_H-M   'P 1'
#
loop_
_entity.id
_entity.type
_entity.pdbx_description
1 polymer ?
#
loop_
_entity_poly.entity_id
_entity_poly.type
_entity_poly.pdbx_seq_one_letter_code
_entity_poly.pdbx_strand_id
1 'polypeptide(L)' 'MTEKNFPKDAMRVLKETSRTFYIPITFLDKEIKHTVASAYLVMRAIDEIEDHEEIDNDLKYDLLMQVSDLLKKTI' A
#
# COMPACT_ATOMS: atom_id res chain seq x y z
N MET A 1 9.48 24.07 -6.57
CA MET A 1 9.11 22.64 -6.42
C MET A 1 8.24 22.57 -5.19
N THR A 2 6.94 22.34 -5.34
CA THR A 2 6.02 22.21 -4.20
C THR A 2 6.39 20.95 -3.43
N GLU A 3 6.79 21.07 -2.17
CA GLU A 3 7.04 19.90 -1.31
C GLU A 3 5.75 19.07 -1.23
N LYS A 4 5.74 17.90 -1.87
CA LYS A 4 4.67 16.93 -1.69
C LYS A 4 4.81 16.37 -0.29
N ASN A 5 3.98 16.85 0.63
CA ASN A 5 3.88 16.29 1.97
C ASN A 5 3.46 14.82 1.88
N PHE A 6 4.09 13.98 2.71
CA PHE A 6 3.69 12.58 2.85
C PHE A 6 2.23 12.49 3.33
N PRO A 7 1.39 11.60 2.77
CA PRO A 7 -0.01 11.49 3.16
C PRO A 7 -0.15 11.28 4.67
N LYS A 8 -0.92 12.15 5.32
CA LYS A 8 -1.06 12.17 6.79
C LYS A 8 -1.58 10.86 7.37
N ASP A 9 -2.43 10.15 6.62
CA ASP A 9 -3.05 8.91 7.06
C ASP A 9 -2.23 7.64 6.79
N ALA A 10 -1.22 7.70 5.93
CA ALA A 10 -0.51 6.48 5.51
C ALA A 10 0.14 5.74 6.70
N MET A 11 0.80 6.46 7.61
CA MET A 11 1.38 5.83 8.82
C MET A 11 0.31 5.31 9.78
N ARG A 12 -0.86 5.96 9.84
CA ARG A 12 -1.98 5.52 10.68
C ARG A 12 -2.56 4.21 10.15
N VAL A 13 -2.87 4.16 8.85
CA VAL A 13 -3.38 2.95 8.18
C VAL A 13 -2.38 1.80 8.31
N LEU A 14 -1.08 2.06 8.11
CA LEU A 14 -0.03 1.06 8.29
C LEU A 14 -0.02 0.46 9.71
N LYS A 15 -0.17 1.30 10.74
CA LYS A 15 -0.23 0.87 12.13
C LYS A 15 -1.46 0.02 12.43
N GLU A 16 -2.61 0.41 11.88
CA GLU A 16 -3.90 -0.27 12.09
C GLU A 16 -3.94 -1.63 11.39
N THR A 17 -3.38 -1.72 10.18
CA THR A 17 -3.48 -2.91 9.32
C THR A 17 -2.28 -3.85 9.42
N SER A 18 -1.13 -3.39 9.93
CA SER A 18 0.13 -4.16 9.89
C SER A 18 1.10 -3.79 11.03
N ARG A 19 0.62 -3.91 12.28
CA ARG A 19 1.35 -3.52 13.49
C ARG A 19 2.79 -4.06 13.57
N THR A 20 3.01 -5.31 13.20
CA THR A 20 4.34 -5.94 13.25
C THR A 20 5.34 -5.26 12.30
N PHE A 21 4.91 -4.92 11.09
CA PHE A 21 5.75 -4.20 10.11
C PHE A 21 5.84 -2.70 10.38
N TYR A 22 4.81 -2.11 10.97
CA TYR A 22 4.83 -0.71 11.41
C TYR A 22 6.02 -0.41 12.33
N ILE A 23 6.32 -1.30 13.29
CA ILE A 23 7.40 -1.11 14.27
C ILE A 23 8.76 -0.88 13.58
N PRO A 24 9.31 -1.82 12.78
CA PRO A 24 10.61 -1.62 12.12
C PRO A 24 10.58 -0.44 11.13
N ILE A 25 9.48 -0.21 10.42
CA ILE A 25 9.36 0.93 9.48
C ILE A 25 9.49 2.27 10.21
N THR A 26 9.00 2.38 11.45
CA THR A 26 9.08 3.63 12.22
C THR A 26 10.50 4.00 12.64
N PHE A 27 11.44 3.06 12.67
CA PHE A 27 12.85 3.31 12.99
C PHE A 27 13.70 3.75 11.78
N LEU A 28 13.16 3.68 10.55
CA LEU A 28 13.85 4.15 9.35
C LEU A 28 13.96 5.68 9.32
N ASP A 29 14.98 6.20 8.62
CA ASP A 29 15.09 7.63 8.32
C ASP A 29 13.90 8.13 7.51
N LYS A 30 13.59 9.43 7.61
CA LYS A 30 12.34 10.03 7.10
C LYS A 30 12.00 9.63 5.65
N GLU A 31 12.96 9.73 4.74
CA GLU A 31 12.72 9.43 3.32
C GLU A 31 12.51 7.93 3.08
N ILE A 32 13.33 7.09 3.71
CA ILE A 32 13.24 5.63 3.59
C ILE A 32 11.94 5.14 4.22
N LYS A 33 11.58 5.67 5.40
CA LYS A 33 10.31 5.39 6.08
C LYS A 33 9.11 5.64 5.17
N HIS A 34 9.04 6.81 4.55
CA HIS A 34 7.93 7.15 3.67
C HIS A 34 7.89 6.27 2.41
N THR A 35 9.06 5.98 1.84
CA THR A 35 9.18 5.11 0.66
C THR A 35 8.72 3.69 0.97
N VAL A 36 9.24 3.10 2.04
CA VAL A 36 8.90 1.74 2.47
C VAL A 36 7.45 1.65 2.92
N ALA A 37 6.93 2.64 3.66
CA ALA A 37 5.52 2.65 4.05
C ALA A 37 4.59 2.70 2.83
N SER A 38 4.93 3.48 1.81
CA SER A 38 4.13 3.56 0.57
C SER A 38 4.14 2.23 -0.18
N ALA A 39 5.32 1.66 -0.42
CA ALA A 39 5.46 0.39 -1.11
C ALA A 39 4.75 -0.75 -0.37
N TYR A 40 4.89 -0.80 0.96
CA TYR A 40 4.25 -1.80 1.80
C TYR A 40 2.72 -1.70 1.75
N LEU A 41 2.14 -0.51 1.85
CA LEU A 41 0.69 -0.32 1.78
C LEU A 41 0.11 -0.70 0.41
N VAL A 42 0.84 -0.46 -0.67
CA VAL A 42 0.43 -0.92 -2.02
C VAL A 42 0.42 -2.44 -2.09
N MET A 43 1.48 -3.11 -1.61
CA MET A 43 1.51 -4.58 -1.56
C MET A 43 0.39 -5.13 -0.67
N ARG A 44 0.19 -4.55 0.52
CA ARG A 44 -0.87 -4.99 1.44
C ARG A 44 -2.27 -4.84 0.86
N ALA A 45 -2.52 -3.80 0.07
CA ALA A 45 -3.79 -3.62 -0.62
C ALA A 45 -4.01 -4.67 -1.73
N ILE A 46 -2.94 -5.08 -2.42
CA ILE A 46 -2.98 -6.16 -3.41
C ILE A 46 -3.29 -7.50 -2.71
N ASP A 47 -2.57 -7.83 -1.64
CA ASP A 47 -2.78 -9.06 -0.85
C ASP A 47 -4.22 -9.13 -0.32
N GLU A 48 -4.79 -8.00 0.14
CA GLU A 48 -6.16 -7.98 0.66
C GLU A 48 -7.22 -8.28 -0.41
N ILE A 49 -6.96 -7.95 -1.68
CA ILE A 49 -7.84 -8.31 -2.81
C ILE A 49 -7.67 -9.80 -3.14
N GLU A 50 -6.42 -10.29 -3.18
CA GLU A 50 -6.09 -11.68 -3.50
C GLU A 50 -6.68 -12.67 -2.49
N ASP A 51 -6.52 -12.39 -1.19
CA ASP A 51 -6.88 -13.29 -0.09
C ASP A 51 -8.34 -13.15 0.36
N HIS A 52 -9.13 -12.26 -0.22
CA HIS A 52 -10.51 -12.03 0.23
C HIS A 52 -11.42 -13.24 -0.04
N GLU A 53 -11.91 -13.91 1.00
CA GLU A 53 -12.69 -15.15 0.85
C GLU A 53 -14.09 -14.94 0.23
N GLU A 54 -14.68 -13.76 0.40
CA GLU A 54 -16.03 -13.44 -0.05
C GLU A 54 -16.11 -12.95 -1.52
N ILE A 55 -14.96 -12.74 -2.17
CA ILE A 55 -14.88 -12.30 -3.57
C ILE A 55 -14.54 -13.48 -4.46
N ASP A 56 -15.32 -13.68 -5.54
CA ASP A 56 -15.04 -14.74 -6.52
C ASP A 56 -13.78 -14.47 -7.35
N ASN A 57 -13.23 -15.52 -7.96
CA ASN A 57 -11.95 -15.44 -8.66
C ASN A 57 -12.00 -14.56 -9.92
N ASP A 58 -13.14 -14.46 -10.59
CA ASP A 58 -13.27 -13.65 -11.80
C ASP A 58 -13.22 -12.16 -11.42
N LEU A 59 -13.92 -11.78 -10.35
CA LEU A 59 -13.86 -10.43 -9.80
C LEU A 59 -12.48 -10.09 -9.22
N LYS A 60 -11.81 -11.03 -8.55
CA LYS A 60 -10.40 -10.83 -8.11
C LYS A 60 -9.48 -10.53 -9.27
N TYR A 61 -9.59 -11.32 -10.35
CA TYR A 61 -8.82 -11.12 -11.57
C TYR A 61 -9.03 -9.71 -12.14
N ASP A 62 -10.29 -9.31 -12.31
CA ASP A 62 -10.65 -8.01 -12.88
C ASP A 62 -10.11 -6.85 -12.03
N LEU A 63 -10.21 -6.94 -10.70
CA LEU A 63 -9.70 -5.91 -9.78
C LEU A 63 -8.18 -5.81 -9.83
N LEU A 64 -7.48 -6.95 -9.76
CA LEU A 64 -6.01 -6.98 -9.78
C LEU A 64 -5.44 -6.49 -11.11
N MET A 65 -6.10 -6.79 -12.23
CA MET A 65 -5.72 -6.25 -13.54
C MET A 65 -5.92 -4.74 -13.62
N GLN A 66 -7.03 -4.20 -13.09
CA GLN A 66 -7.25 -2.76 -13.01
C GLN A 66 -6.19 -2.07 -12.14
N VAL A 67 -5.81 -2.65 -11.00
CA VAL A 67 -4.71 -2.14 -10.16
C VAL A 67 -3.39 -2.16 -10.93
N SER A 68 -3.10 -3.24 -11.67
CA SER A 68 -1.90 -3.33 -12.52
C SER A 68 -1.83 -2.20 -13.54
N ASP A 69 -2.94 -1.95 -14.23
CA ASP A 69 -3.03 -0.90 -15.25
C ASP A 69 -2.92 0.51 -14.63
N LEU A 70 -3.49 0.71 -13.44
CA LEU A 70 -3.36 1.94 -12.68
C LEU A 70 -1.90 2.24 -12.32
N LEU A 71 -1.15 1.22 -11.87
CA LEU A 71 0.25 1.38 -11.45
C LEU A 71 1.22 1.50 -12.63
N LYS A 72 0.89 0.92 -13.80
CA LYS A 72 1.69 1.06 -15.03
C LYS A 72 1.51 2.41 -15.72
N LYS A 73 0.41 3.12 -15.45
CA LYS A 73 0.21 4.48 -15.97
C LYS A 73 1.29 5.41 -15.44
N THR A 74 2.16 5.87 -16.33
CA THR A 74 3.16 6.90 -16.02
C THR A 74 2.45 8.22 -15.71
N ILE A 75 2.84 8.87 -14.61
CA ILE A 75 2.43 10.25 -14.26
C ILE A 75 3.32 11.23 -15.02
#